data_AF-A0A635WG47-F1
#
_entry.id   AF-A0A635WG47-F1
#
_cell.length_a   1.000
_cell.length_b   1.000
_cell.length_c   1.000
_cell.angle_alpha   90.00
_cell.angle_beta   90.00
_cell.angle_gamma   90.00
#
_symmetry.space_group_name_H-M   'P 1'
#
loop_
_entity.id
_entity.type
_entity.pdbx_description
1 polymer ?
#
loop_
_entity_poly.entity_id
_entity_poly.type
_entity_poly.pdbx_seq_one_letter_code
_entity_poly.pdbx_strand_id
1 'polypeptide(L)' 'MKRFCLALAMMVTAPAMAAIQCGNYTMTGDGMTVINGETVTSQKIKFLGKDGDYSNMKMDMG' A
#
# COMPACT_ATOMS: atom_id res chain seq x y z
N MET A 1 -4.41 39.88 16.88
CA MET A 1 -3.51 39.33 15.84
C MET A 1 -2.82 38.03 16.26
N LYS A 2 -2.04 37.97 17.35
CA LYS A 2 -1.32 36.74 17.76
C LYS A 2 -2.19 35.48 17.89
N ARG A 3 -3.39 35.60 18.49
CA ARG A 3 -4.35 34.48 18.64
C ARG A 3 -4.94 33.99 17.31
N PHE A 4 -5.08 34.89 16.33
CA PHE A 4 -5.62 34.57 15.01
C PHE A 4 -4.57 33.79 14.18
N CYS A 5 -3.31 34.20 14.27
CA CYS A 5 -2.19 33.46 13.64
C CYS A 5 -2.05 32.04 14.23
N LEU A 6 -2.26 31.88 15.55
CA LEU A 6 -2.19 30.58 16.21
C LEU A 6 -3.32 29.63 15.75
N ALA A 7 -4.53 30.17 15.58
CA ALA A 7 -5.67 29.40 15.08
C ALA A 7 -5.46 28.95 13.63
N LEU A 8 -4.86 29.79 12.79
CA LEU A 8 -4.57 29.46 11.39
C LEU A 8 -3.49 28.38 11.25
N ALA A 9 -2.50 28.36 12.15
CA ALA A 9 -1.47 27.33 12.18
C ALA A 9 -2.01 25.92 12.53
N MET A 10 -3.13 25.83 13.25
CA MET A 10 -3.76 24.55 13.59
C MET A 10 -4.56 23.93 12.42
N MET A 11 -4.77 24.67 11.33
CA MET A 11 -5.50 24.19 10.15
C MET A 11 -4.59 23.55 9.09
N VAL A 12 -3.30 23.37 9.38
CA VAL A 12 -2.37 22.71 8.45
C VAL A 12 -2.66 21.21 8.45
N THR A 13 -3.14 20.70 7.32
CA THR A 13 -3.34 19.27 7.09
C THR A 13 -2.00 18.59 6.86
N ALA A 14 -1.71 17.55 7.64
CA ALA A 14 -0.55 16.69 7.39
C ALA A 14 -0.89 15.68 6.27
N PRO A 15 0.07 15.34 5.38
CA PRO A 15 -0.13 14.27 4.42
C PRO A 15 -0.35 12.94 5.14
N ALA A 16 -1.41 12.22 4.77
CA ALA A 16 -1.65 10.88 5.28
C ALA A 16 -0.67 9.91 4.60
N MET A 17 0.35 9.47 5.34
CA MET A 17 1.26 8.43 4.86
C MET A 17 0.59 7.07 5.04
N ALA A 18 -0.21 6.64 4.06
CA ALA A 18 -0.90 5.36 4.03
C ALA A 18 -0.04 4.24 3.40
N ALA A 19 1.26 4.23 3.66
CA ALA A 19 2.08 3.09 3.27
C ALA A 19 1.74 1.92 4.21
N ILE A 20 1.30 0.80 3.63
CA ILE A 20 0.93 -0.39 4.42
C ILE A 20 2.20 -1.23 4.61
N GLN A 21 2.62 -1.43 5.85
CA GLN A 21 3.74 -2.30 6.17
C GLN A 21 3.25 -3.73 6.41
N CYS A 22 3.72 -4.68 5.61
CA CYS A 22 3.43 -6.11 5.73
C CYS A 22 4.73 -6.88 5.94
N GLY A 23 5.09 -7.12 7.21
CA GLY A 23 6.39 -7.69 7.56
C GLY A 23 7.54 -6.77 7.14
N ASN A 24 8.44 -7.29 6.30
CA ASN A 24 9.60 -6.55 5.77
C ASN A 24 9.29 -5.76 4.49
N TYR A 25 8.05 -5.80 4.00
CA TYR A 25 7.67 -5.15 2.74
C TYR A 25 6.86 -3.89 3.01
N THR A 26 7.20 -2.81 2.31
CA THR A 26 6.41 -1.56 2.28
C THR A 26 5.55 -1.56 1.03
N MET A 27 4.22 -1.59 1.19
CA MET A 27 3.26 -1.59 0.09
C MET A 27 2.78 -0.16 -0.17
N THR A 28 2.91 0.28 -1.42
CA THR A 28 2.48 1.60 -1.92
C THR A 28 1.97 1.45 -3.37
N GLY A 29 1.29 2.48 -3.91
CA GLY A 29 0.90 2.55 -5.33
C GLY A 29 -0.59 2.84 -5.61
N ASP A 30 -0.87 3.46 -6.76
CA ASP A 30 -2.21 3.74 -7.31
C ASP A 30 -2.86 2.47 -7.90
N GLY A 31 -3.02 1.43 -7.08
CA GLY A 31 -3.67 0.17 -7.47
C GLY A 31 -2.76 -0.88 -8.11
N MET A 32 -1.45 -0.63 -8.21
CA MET A 32 -0.42 -1.61 -8.58
C MET A 32 0.50 -1.85 -7.40
N THR A 33 0.71 -3.10 -7.00
CA THR A 33 1.58 -3.45 -5.87
C THR A 33 3.04 -3.15 -6.24
N VAL A 34 3.62 -2.14 -5.59
CA VAL A 34 5.07 -1.90 -5.62
C VAL A 34 5.72 -2.72 -4.50
N ILE A 35 6.70 -3.55 -4.85
CA ILE A 35 7.48 -4.35 -3.89
C ILE A 35 8.93 -3.85 -3.94
N ASN A 36 9.49 -3.42 -2.81
CA ASN A 36 10.88 -2.94 -2.71
C ASN A 36 11.28 -1.83 -3.71
N GLY A 37 10.32 -1.00 -4.13
CA GLY A 37 10.56 0.09 -5.09
C GLY A 37 10.41 -0.32 -6.56
N GLU A 38 10.11 -1.58 -6.85
CA GLU A 38 9.85 -2.08 -8.20
C GLU A 38 8.37 -2.34 -8.41
N THR A 39 7.86 -1.88 -9.55
CA THR A 39 6.50 -2.15 -10.00
C THR A 39 6.44 -3.56 -10.57
N VAL A 40 5.72 -4.46 -9.89
CA VAL A 40 5.56 -5.84 -10.36
C VAL A 40 4.65 -5.84 -11.59
N THR A 41 5.17 -6.28 -12.74
CA THR A 41 4.45 -6.24 -14.03
C THR A 41 3.69 -7.53 -14.34
N SER A 42 3.95 -8.60 -13.58
CA SER A 42 3.22 -9.86 -13.72
C SER A 42 2.95 -10.47 -12.34
N GLN A 43 1.70 -10.81 -12.08
CA GLN A 43 1.30 -11.56 -10.90
C GLN A 43 0.86 -12.95 -11.37
N LYS A 44 1.68 -13.98 -11.13
CA LYS A 44 1.31 -15.36 -11.47
C LYS A 44 0.61 -15.99 -10.29
N ILE A 45 -0.68 -16.27 -10.47
CA ILE A 45 -1.50 -16.98 -9.49
C ILE A 45 -1.48 -18.47 -9.84
N LYS A 46 -1.12 -19.31 -8.87
CA LYS A 46 -1.30 -20.76 -8.94
C LYS A 46 -2.24 -21.21 -7.83
N PHE A 47 -3.43 -21.70 -8.19
CA PHE A 47 -4.32 -22.36 -7.24
C PHE A 47 -3.71 -23.72 -6.84
N LEU A 48 -3.56 -23.96 -5.54
CA LEU A 48 -3.00 -25.20 -4.99
C LEU A 48 -4.10 -26.27 -4.82
N GLY A 49 -5.36 -25.84 -4.79
CA GLY A 49 -6.54 -26.68 -4.72
C GLY A 49 -7.43 -26.53 -5.96
N LYS A 50 -8.69 -26.13 -5.73
CA LYS A 50 -9.64 -25.88 -6.82
C LYS A 50 -9.37 -24.53 -7.46
N ASP A 51 -9.63 -24.43 -8.76
CA ASP A 51 -9.61 -23.15 -9.46
C ASP A 51 -10.58 -22.18 -8.80
N GLY A 52 -10.09 -20.96 -8.53
CA GLY A 52 -10.85 -19.91 -7.83
C GLY A 52 -10.80 -19.98 -6.30
N ASP A 53 -10.10 -20.93 -5.69
CA ASP A 53 -9.87 -20.93 -4.24
C ASP A 53 -8.72 -19.99 -3.85
N TYR A 54 -9.04 -18.70 -3.71
CA TYR A 54 -8.09 -17.67 -3.29
C TYR A 54 -7.56 -17.86 -1.85
N SER A 55 -8.17 -18.74 -1.06
CA SER A 55 -7.68 -19.11 0.27
C SER A 55 -6.50 -20.10 0.20
N ASN A 56 -6.38 -20.82 -0.92
CA ASN A 56 -5.35 -21.84 -1.17
C ASN A 56 -4.63 -21.57 -2.49
N MET A 57 -4.04 -20.38 -2.59
CA MET A 57 -3.26 -19.97 -3.75
C MET A 57 -1.81 -19.65 -3.37
N LYS A 58 -0.91 -19.89 -4.32
CA LYS A 58 0.44 -19.34 -4.30
C LYS A 58 0.51 -18.21 -5.32
N MET A 59 0.90 -17.03 -4.86
CA MET A 59 1.23 -15.91 -5.72
C MET A 59 2.75 -15.89 -5.91
N ASP A 60 3.18 -15.84 -7.17
CA ASP A 60 4.56 -15.57 -7.55
C ASP A 60 4.60 -14.14 -8.11
N MET A 61 5.35 -13.28 -7.41
CA MET A 61 5.50 -11.86 -7.72
C MET A 61 6.99 -11.63 -7.94
N GLY A 62 7.37 -11.34 -9.18
CA GLY A 62 8.74 -11.09 -9.61
C GLY A 62 8.81 -10.06 -10.72
#